data_AF-A0A554L5M2-F1
#
_entry.id   AF-A0A554L5M2-F1
#
_cell.length_a   1.000
_cell.length_b   1.000
_cell.length_c   1.000
_cell.angle_alpha   90.00
_cell.angle_beta   90.00
_cell.angle_gamma   90.00
#
_symmetry.space_group_name_H-M   'P 1'
#
loop_
_entity.id
_entity.type
_entity.pdbx_description
1 polymer ?
#
loop_
_entity_poly.entity_id
_entity_poly.type
_entity_poly.pdbx_seq_one_letter_code
_entity_poly.pdbx_strand_id
1 'polypeptide(L)'
;MVSEAKTSVSFCPFLCRFGDFCCTSPSGSVKVSYDSGIHGVPGDLGEYIGSDIVYTVSDTTLVQCFCAVSGSGIQTNWWRDNSLSQSQIDQLVSDGWIYIPDGSAWGLDSVPYLAKNSSYNCDGPAAAGGGQVLGLATTGNSTLLYTMLALGGLTLILAILSRRRNQRA
;
A
#
# COMPACT_ATOMS: atom_id res chain seq x y z
N MET A 1 -12.37 31.77 -6.24
CA MET A 1 -12.06 30.56 -7.03
C MET A 1 -12.64 29.40 -6.26
N VAL A 2 -13.63 28.71 -6.84
CA VAL A 2 -14.46 27.71 -6.17
C VAL A 2 -13.76 26.35 -6.30
N SER A 3 -13.29 25.80 -5.19
CA SER A 3 -12.80 24.43 -5.11
C SER A 3 -13.98 23.50 -4.84
N GLU A 4 -14.35 22.69 -5.84
CA GLU A 4 -15.35 21.62 -5.70
C GLU A 4 -14.84 20.53 -4.77
N ALA A 5 -15.48 20.38 -3.60
CA ALA A 5 -15.27 19.23 -2.73
C ALA A 5 -16.05 18.04 -3.30
N LYS A 6 -15.34 17.06 -3.89
CA LYS A 6 -15.93 15.77 -4.24
C LYS A 6 -16.04 14.89 -3.00
N THR A 7 -17.28 14.72 -2.53
CA THR A 7 -17.65 13.68 -1.57
C THR A 7 -17.46 12.32 -2.23
N SER A 8 -16.45 11.54 -1.83
CA SER A 8 -16.28 10.15 -2.25
C SER A 8 -16.21 9.22 -1.04
N VAL A 9 -16.86 8.08 -1.19
CA VAL A 9 -17.39 7.25 -0.12
C VAL A 9 -16.27 6.43 0.53
N SER A 10 -16.13 6.60 1.84
CA SER A 10 -15.19 5.88 2.70
C SER A 10 -15.67 4.45 2.96
N PHE A 11 -15.02 3.46 2.36
CA PHE A 11 -14.97 2.08 2.83
C PHE A 11 -13.67 1.44 2.34
N CYS A 12 -12.70 1.24 3.25
CA CYS A 12 -11.57 0.35 3.00
C CYS A 12 -11.71 -0.96 3.82
N PRO A 13 -12.61 -1.89 3.45
CA PRO A 13 -12.53 -3.26 3.90
C PRO A 13 -12.06 -4.15 2.73
N PHE A 14 -10.95 -4.87 2.95
CA PHE A 14 -10.58 -6.09 2.22
C PHE A 14 -10.18 -6.03 0.74
N LEU A 15 -10.19 -4.87 0.08
CA LEU A 15 -9.74 -4.76 -1.31
C LEU A 15 -8.82 -3.55 -1.49
N CYS A 16 -7.52 -3.73 -1.22
CA CYS A 16 -6.50 -3.04 -2.01
C CYS A 16 -6.65 -3.55 -3.45
N ARG A 17 -7.61 -3.02 -4.21
CA ARG A 17 -7.83 -3.43 -5.58
C ARG A 17 -6.68 -2.86 -6.40
N PHE A 18 -6.14 -3.67 -7.31
CA PHE A 18 -5.02 -3.35 -8.20
C PHE A 18 -5.04 -1.88 -8.67
N GLY A 19 -4.14 -1.06 -8.14
CA GLY A 19 -4.00 0.36 -8.50
C GLY A 19 -4.38 1.37 -7.40
N ASP A 20 -4.95 0.94 -6.28
CA ASP A 20 -5.35 1.86 -5.20
C ASP A 20 -4.33 1.93 -4.05
N PHE A 21 -3.96 3.18 -3.75
CA PHE A 21 -3.10 3.68 -2.69
C PHE A 21 -3.56 3.20 -1.30
N CYS A 22 -2.86 2.23 -0.71
CA CYS A 22 -3.20 1.75 0.63
C CYS A 22 -1.96 1.73 1.51
N CYS A 23 -2.01 2.47 2.62
CA CYS A 23 -1.24 2.13 3.82
C CYS A 23 -1.49 0.68 4.22
N THR A 24 -0.66 0.16 5.13
CA THR A 24 -0.72 -1.24 5.57
C THR A 24 -2.10 -1.69 6.05
N SER A 25 -2.96 -0.77 6.54
CA SER A 25 -4.42 -0.93 6.71
C SER A 25 -5.01 0.39 7.28
N PRO A 26 -5.32 1.42 6.47
CA PRO A 26 -5.90 2.64 7.03
C PRO A 26 -7.34 2.34 7.49
N SER A 27 -7.57 2.46 8.79
CA SER A 27 -8.91 2.51 9.37
C SER A 27 -9.35 3.96 9.54
N GLY A 28 -10.65 4.21 9.67
CA GLY A 28 -11.18 5.56 9.93
C GLY A 28 -11.77 6.27 8.71
N SER A 29 -12.01 7.58 8.84
CA SER A 29 -12.60 8.43 7.81
C SER A 29 -11.55 9.33 7.17
N VAL A 30 -11.66 9.57 5.85
CA VAL A 30 -10.74 10.48 5.15
C VAL A 30 -10.95 11.91 5.67
N LYS A 31 -9.88 12.52 6.19
CA LYS A 31 -9.84 13.94 6.59
C LYS A 31 -9.47 14.82 5.40
N VAL A 32 -8.43 14.43 4.66
CA VAL A 32 -7.96 15.14 3.47
C VAL A 32 -7.31 14.16 2.50
N SER A 33 -7.40 14.47 1.20
CA SER A 33 -6.82 13.68 0.10
C SER A 33 -6.23 14.63 -0.92
N TYR A 34 -4.99 14.37 -1.32
CA TYR A 34 -4.24 15.08 -2.35
C TYR A 34 -3.80 14.08 -3.41
N ASP A 35 -4.32 14.22 -4.62
CA ASP A 35 -4.02 13.29 -5.72
C ASP A 35 -2.59 13.47 -6.26
N SER A 36 -1.99 14.65 -6.03
CA SER A 36 -0.59 14.94 -6.33
C SER A 36 -0.13 16.20 -5.58
N GLY A 37 1.17 16.35 -5.36
CA GLY A 37 1.75 17.54 -4.75
C GLY A 37 3.21 17.35 -4.33
N ILE A 38 3.76 18.39 -3.71
CA ILE A 38 5.02 18.32 -2.95
C ILE A 38 4.62 18.18 -1.49
N HIS A 39 5.11 17.12 -0.84
CA HIS A 39 4.79 16.75 0.53
C HIS A 39 6.06 16.65 1.36
N GLY A 40 5.96 17.04 2.63
CA GLY A 40 7.01 16.86 3.62
C GLY A 40 6.74 15.63 4.49
N VAL A 41 7.81 15.03 5.01
CA VAL A 41 7.75 13.90 5.96
C VAL A 41 8.29 14.38 7.31
N PRO A 42 7.56 14.20 8.43
CA PRO A 42 8.05 14.64 9.73
C PRO A 42 9.42 14.06 10.06
N GLY A 43 10.35 14.91 10.50
CA GLY A 43 11.72 14.51 10.82
C GLY A 43 12.65 14.29 9.62
N ASP A 44 12.16 14.49 8.39
CA ASP A 44 12.97 14.57 7.18
C ASP A 44 12.99 16.01 6.65
N LEU A 45 14.11 16.43 6.07
CA LEU A 45 14.25 17.73 5.40
C LEU A 45 13.97 17.63 3.89
N GLY A 46 13.77 16.41 3.38
CA GLY A 46 13.44 16.15 1.99
C GLY A 46 12.02 16.57 1.63
N GLU A 47 11.88 16.96 0.37
CA GLU A 47 10.59 17.18 -0.29
C GLU A 47 10.30 15.99 -1.21
N TYR A 48 9.07 15.50 -1.16
CA TYR A 48 8.67 14.34 -1.94
C TYR A 48 7.52 14.70 -2.86
N ILE A 49 7.61 14.27 -4.12
CA ILE A 49 6.54 14.45 -5.10
C ILE A 49 5.71 13.18 -5.12
N GLY A 50 4.41 13.29 -4.92
CA GLY A 50 3.54 12.13 -4.76
C GLY A 50 2.10 12.49 -4.45
N SER A 51 1.31 11.48 -4.11
CA SER A 51 -0.04 11.62 -3.56
C SER A 51 -0.04 11.37 -2.05
N ASP A 52 -1.04 11.91 -1.36
CA ASP A 52 -1.12 11.90 0.10
C ASP A 52 -2.57 11.86 0.58
N ILE A 53 -2.87 11.00 1.55
CA ILE A 53 -4.20 10.88 2.15
C ILE A 53 -4.06 10.78 3.67
N VAL A 54 -4.82 11.61 4.38
CA VAL A 54 -4.89 11.59 5.84
C VAL A 54 -6.23 11.04 6.29
N TYR A 55 -6.18 10.04 7.16
CA TYR A 55 -7.32 9.39 7.80
C TYR A 55 -7.41 9.81 9.26
N THR A 56 -8.62 10.12 9.71
CA THR A 56 -8.96 10.25 11.13
C THR A 56 -9.31 8.87 11.67
N VAL A 57 -8.44 8.30 12.51
CA VAL A 57 -8.68 7.00 13.15
C VAL A 57 -9.48 7.19 14.44
N SER A 58 -9.17 8.24 15.20
CA SER A 58 -9.91 8.72 16.37
C SER A 58 -9.77 10.24 16.50
N ASP A 59 -10.39 10.85 17.52
CA ASP A 59 -10.27 12.29 17.78
C ASP A 59 -8.82 12.75 18.04
N THR A 60 -7.97 11.84 18.51
CA THR A 60 -6.57 12.09 18.90
C THR A 60 -5.57 11.41 17.98
N THR A 61 -5.98 10.48 17.10
CA THR A 61 -5.04 9.75 16.24
C THR A 61 -5.40 9.88 14.77
N LEU A 62 -4.38 10.15 13.97
CA LEU A 62 -4.50 10.22 12.52
C LEU A 62 -3.46 9.30 11.87
N VAL A 63 -3.75 8.86 10.65
CA VAL A 63 -2.80 8.13 9.82
C VAL A 63 -2.70 8.86 8.51
N GLN A 64 -1.49 9.30 8.17
CA GLN A 64 -1.17 9.85 6.87
C GLN A 64 -0.50 8.76 6.06
N CYS A 65 -0.92 8.64 4.82
CA CYS A 65 -0.38 7.73 3.84
C CYS A 65 0.16 8.60 2.72
N PHE A 66 1.46 8.53 2.46
CA PHE A 66 2.11 9.21 1.35
C PHE A 66 2.65 8.16 0.36
N CYS A 67 2.50 8.40 -0.93
CA CYS A 67 3.12 7.60 -1.99
C CYS A 67 3.86 8.51 -2.96
N ALA A 68 5.18 8.36 -3.02
CA ALA A 68 5.98 9.04 -4.01
C ALA A 68 5.66 8.53 -5.43
N VAL A 69 5.88 9.39 -6.43
CA VAL A 69 5.81 8.99 -7.85
C VAL A 69 6.81 7.89 -8.25
N SER A 70 7.79 7.61 -7.39
CA SER A 70 8.75 6.51 -7.53
C SER A 70 8.23 5.17 -7.00
N GLY A 71 7.03 5.13 -6.43
CA GLY A 71 6.45 3.94 -5.80
C GLY A 71 6.80 3.73 -4.33
N SER A 72 7.69 4.56 -3.78
CA SER A 72 8.05 4.48 -2.36
C SER A 72 6.97 5.16 -1.50
N GLY A 73 6.44 4.43 -0.52
CA GLY A 73 5.40 4.90 0.40
C GLY A 73 5.92 5.19 1.80
N ILE A 74 5.32 6.17 2.47
CA ILE A 74 5.57 6.48 3.88
C ILE A 74 4.22 6.60 4.58
N GLN A 75 4.02 5.77 5.60
CA GLN A 75 2.89 5.88 6.51
C GLN A 75 3.37 6.65 7.75
N THR A 76 2.68 7.73 8.09
CA THR A 76 2.93 8.51 9.31
C THR A 76 1.75 8.34 10.25
N ASN A 77 2.02 7.76 11.42
CA ASN A 77 1.05 7.71 12.50
C ASN A 77 1.19 8.99 13.33
N TRP A 78 0.09 9.69 13.55
CA TRP A 78 0.02 10.94 14.28
C TRP A 78 -0.77 10.75 15.57
N TRP A 79 -0.22 11.23 16.68
CA TRP A 79 -0.88 11.24 17.99
C TRP A 79 -0.91 12.65 18.55
N ARG A 80 -2.11 13.18 18.77
CA ARG A 80 -2.33 14.51 19.37
C ARG A 80 -1.89 14.53 20.84
N ASP A 81 -1.06 15.50 21.19
CA ASP A 81 -0.39 15.60 22.49
C ASP A 81 -1.36 15.78 23.68
N ASN A 82 -2.53 16.39 23.46
CA ASN A 82 -3.52 16.68 24.52
C ASN A 82 -4.07 15.44 25.28
N SER A 83 -3.68 14.23 24.87
CA SER A 83 -4.06 12.96 25.48
C SER A 83 -2.91 12.26 26.22
N LEU A 84 -1.72 12.87 26.30
CA LEU A 84 -0.49 12.27 26.81
C LEU A 84 0.10 13.10 27.96
N SER A 85 0.66 12.42 28.97
CA SER A 85 1.49 13.06 29.98
C SER A 85 2.91 13.29 29.48
N GLN A 86 3.66 14.22 30.07
CA GLN A 86 5.06 14.47 29.71
C GLN A 86 5.91 13.19 29.72
N SER A 87 5.72 12.33 30.73
CA SER A 87 6.42 11.04 30.80
C SER A 87 6.09 10.09 29.63
N GLN A 88 4.87 10.14 29.09
CA GLN A 88 4.49 9.35 27.91
C GLN A 88 5.11 9.93 26.64
N ILE A 89 5.14 11.26 26.52
CA ILE A 89 5.84 11.96 25.43
C ILE A 89 7.31 11.55 25.42
N ASP A 90 7.98 11.65 26.56
CA ASP A 90 9.40 11.32 26.69
C ASP A 90 9.69 9.85 26.32
N GLN A 91 8.81 8.93 26.75
CA GLN A 91 8.91 7.52 26.38
C GLN A 91 8.73 7.31 24.87
N LEU A 92 7.71 7.93 24.26
CA LEU A 92 7.47 7.80 22.83
C LEU A 92 8.62 8.40 22.01
N VAL A 93 9.16 9.55 22.42
CA VAL A 93 10.33 10.13 21.78
C VAL A 93 11.54 9.20 21.89
N SER A 94 11.75 8.58 23.06
CA SER A 94 12.76 7.52 23.23
C SER A 94 12.51 6.30 22.32
N ASP A 95 11.26 6.01 21.99
CA ASP A 95 10.85 4.94 21.07
C ASP A 95 10.88 5.36 19.58
N GLY A 96 11.49 6.51 19.28
CA GLY A 96 11.70 7.04 17.94
C GLY A 96 10.51 7.81 17.35
N TRP A 97 9.58 8.27 18.18
CA TRP A 97 8.58 9.23 17.76
C TRP A 97 9.17 10.64 17.68
N ILE A 98 8.65 11.45 16.78
CA ILE A 98 9.11 12.82 16.52
C ILE A 98 8.09 13.77 17.12
N TYR A 99 8.52 14.66 18.02
CA TYR A 99 7.67 15.70 18.57
C TYR A 99 7.55 16.87 17.60
N ILE A 100 6.32 17.23 17.27
CA ILE A 100 5.96 18.32 16.37
C ILE A 100 5.18 19.35 17.18
N PRO A 101 5.73 20.55 17.43
CA PRO A 101 5.09 21.54 18.31
C PRO A 101 3.83 22.17 17.69
N ASP A 102 3.70 22.16 16.37
CA ASP A 102 2.55 22.71 15.65
C ASP A 102 2.26 21.88 14.38
N GLY A 103 1.12 21.19 14.35
CA GLY A 103 0.68 20.38 13.22
C GLY A 103 0.24 21.17 11.97
N SER A 104 0.13 22.50 12.05
CA SER A 104 -0.41 23.33 10.96
C SER A 104 0.38 23.22 9.65
N ALA A 105 1.70 23.02 9.73
CA ALA A 105 2.56 22.82 8.56
C ALA A 105 2.26 21.52 7.77
N TRP A 106 1.55 20.57 8.38
CA TRP A 106 1.11 19.32 7.76
C TRP A 106 -0.40 19.29 7.48
N GLY A 107 -1.06 20.46 7.49
CA GLY A 107 -2.50 20.55 7.27
C GLY A 107 -3.34 19.96 8.41
N LEU A 108 -2.73 19.78 9.59
CA LEU A 108 -3.41 19.37 10.82
C LEU A 108 -3.84 20.60 11.63
N ASP A 109 -4.52 20.36 12.76
CA ASP A 109 -4.88 21.43 13.68
C ASP A 109 -3.61 22.03 14.29
N SER A 110 -3.63 23.32 14.65
CA SER A 110 -2.47 24.01 15.23
C SER A 110 -2.27 23.67 16.71
N VAL A 111 -1.95 22.40 16.96
CA VAL A 111 -1.64 21.83 18.28
C VAL A 111 -0.43 20.89 18.15
N PRO A 112 0.21 20.50 19.27
CA PRO A 112 1.32 19.58 19.20
C PRO A 112 0.90 18.14 18.87
N TYR A 113 1.77 17.44 18.15
CA TYR A 113 1.61 16.04 17.77
C TYR A 113 2.92 15.27 17.97
N LEU A 114 2.79 13.96 18.16
CA LEU A 114 3.86 12.99 17.96
C LEU A 114 3.64 12.28 16.62
N ALA A 115 4.69 12.16 15.82
CA ALA A 115 4.67 11.50 14.53
C ALA A 115 5.61 10.29 14.53
N LYS A 116 5.19 9.17 13.92
CA LYS A 116 6.06 8.03 13.66
C LYS A 116 5.90 7.54 12.24
N ASN A 117 7.02 7.55 11.52
CA ASN A 117 7.06 7.15 10.13
C ASN A 117 7.37 5.66 10.01
N SER A 118 6.77 5.02 9.02
CA SER A 118 7.10 3.67 8.58
C SER A 118 7.07 3.63 7.05
N SER A 119 8.15 3.14 6.44
CA SER A 119 8.22 2.99 4.99
C SER A 119 7.42 1.77 4.53
N TYR A 120 6.77 1.88 3.38
CA TYR A 120 6.11 0.78 2.68
C TYR A 120 6.27 0.96 1.16
N ASN A 121 5.82 -0.03 0.38
CA ASN A 121 5.79 0.08 -1.08
C ASN A 121 4.34 0.34 -1.51
N CYS A 122 4.08 1.47 -2.15
CA CYS A 122 2.76 1.88 -2.58
C CYS A 122 2.51 1.62 -4.06
N ASP A 123 3.54 1.22 -4.81
CA ASP A 123 3.34 0.54 -6.07
C ASP A 123 2.65 -0.80 -5.80
N GLY A 124 1.34 -0.87 -6.09
CA GLY A 124 0.74 -2.15 -6.45
C GLY A 124 1.57 -2.77 -7.58
N PRO A 125 1.58 -4.11 -7.77
CA PRO A 125 2.30 -4.73 -8.89
C PRO A 125 1.86 -4.01 -10.15
N ALA A 126 2.78 -3.27 -10.78
CA ALA A 126 2.49 -2.30 -11.82
C ALA A 126 1.44 -2.86 -12.78
N ALA A 127 0.24 -2.28 -12.74
CA ALA A 127 -0.73 -2.49 -13.78
C ALA A 127 -0.17 -1.78 -15.01
N ALA A 128 0.67 -2.50 -15.77
CA ALA A 128 0.88 -2.24 -17.17
C ALA A 128 -0.49 -1.99 -17.78
N GLY A 129 -0.72 -0.76 -18.25
CA GLY A 129 -2.00 -0.34 -18.77
C GLY A 129 -2.54 -1.34 -19.78
N GLY A 130 -3.74 -1.84 -19.53
CA GLY A 130 -4.43 -2.74 -20.42
C GLY A 130 -5.19 -3.79 -19.64
N GLY A 131 -6.50 -3.61 -19.52
CA GLY A 131 -7.39 -4.65 -19.02
C GLY A 131 -7.17 -5.95 -19.79
N GLN A 132 -6.55 -6.93 -19.14
CA GLN A 132 -6.65 -8.32 -19.54
C GLN A 132 -7.24 -9.09 -18.37
N VAL A 133 -8.56 -9.19 -18.42
CA VAL A 133 -9.29 -10.24 -17.74
C VAL A 133 -8.99 -11.55 -18.49
N LEU A 134 -7.81 -12.13 -18.29
CA LEU A 134 -7.44 -13.50 -18.65
C LEU A 134 -6.38 -13.93 -17.63
N GLY A 135 -6.69 -14.71 -16.59
CA GLY A 135 -7.07 -16.08 -16.81
C GLY A 135 -5.94 -16.84 -17.49
N LEU A 136 -4.77 -16.98 -16.85
CA LEU A 136 -3.87 -18.15 -16.89
C LEU A 136 -2.60 -17.82 -16.09
N ALA A 137 -2.06 -18.83 -15.42
CA ALA A 137 -0.89 -18.75 -14.55
C ALA A 137 0.27 -17.91 -15.14
N THR A 138 0.77 -16.97 -14.32
CA THR A 138 2.12 -16.41 -14.50
C THR A 138 3.13 -17.55 -14.38
N THR A 139 3.48 -18.16 -15.50
CA THR A 139 4.69 -18.94 -15.63
C THR A 139 5.50 -18.22 -16.69
N GLY A 140 6.40 -17.35 -16.23
CA GLY A 140 7.27 -16.51 -17.07
C GLY A 140 8.32 -17.31 -17.88
N ASN A 141 7.99 -18.53 -18.30
CA ASN A 141 8.84 -19.34 -19.16
C ASN A 141 7.96 -20.25 -20.03
N SER A 142 7.60 -19.78 -21.22
CA SER A 142 6.85 -20.57 -22.21
C SER A 142 7.54 -21.89 -22.53
N THR A 143 8.88 -21.93 -22.46
CA THR A 143 9.68 -23.15 -22.57
C THR A 143 9.31 -24.17 -21.50
N LEU A 144 9.08 -23.76 -20.25
CA LEU A 144 8.68 -24.66 -19.15
C LEU A 144 7.28 -25.26 -19.38
N LEU A 145 6.37 -24.47 -19.95
CA LEU A 145 5.02 -24.92 -20.28
C LEU A 145 5.04 -25.98 -21.39
N TYR A 146 5.81 -25.74 -22.46
CA TYR A 146 5.96 -26.70 -23.55
C TYR A 146 6.69 -27.99 -23.11
N THR A 147 7.70 -27.89 -22.25
CA THR A 147 8.41 -29.08 -21.76
C THR A 147 7.53 -29.95 -20.87
N MET A 148 6.72 -29.35 -19.99
CA MET A 148 5.77 -30.09 -19.15
C MET A 148 4.69 -30.79 -19.99
N LEU A 149 4.14 -30.11 -20.99
CA LEU A 149 3.16 -30.72 -21.91
C LEU A 149 3.77 -31.84 -22.76
N ALA A 150 4.99 -31.65 -23.28
CA ALA A 150 5.67 -32.66 -24.07
C ALA A 150 6.00 -33.92 -23.25
N LEU A 151 6.50 -33.75 -22.02
CA LEU A 151 6.77 -34.87 -21.10
C LEU A 151 5.47 -35.60 -20.70
N GLY A 152 4.40 -34.86 -20.40
CA GLY A 152 3.09 -35.45 -20.13
C GLY A 152 2.52 -36.22 -21.32
N GLY A 153 2.63 -35.68 -22.53
CA GLY A 153 2.21 -36.36 -23.75
C GLY A 153 3.01 -37.64 -24.03
N LEU A 154 4.34 -37.59 -23.86
CA LEU A 154 5.21 -38.74 -24.09
C LEU A 154 4.90 -39.90 -23.13
N THR A 155 4.73 -39.59 -21.84
CA THR A 155 4.41 -40.60 -20.82
C THR A 155 3.05 -41.27 -21.07
N LEU A 156 2.05 -40.50 -21.51
CA LEU A 156 0.73 -41.05 -21.89
C LEU A 156 0.81 -41.98 -23.11
N ILE A 157 1.57 -41.59 -24.14
CA ILE A 157 1.78 -42.43 -25.33
C ILE A 157 2.45 -43.75 -24.94
N LEU A 158 3.50 -43.71 -24.13
CA LEU A 158 4.19 -44.92 -23.65
C LEU A 158 3.27 -45.82 -22.83
N ALA A 159 2.41 -45.26 -21.98
CA ALA A 159 1.42 -46.01 -21.21
C ALA A 159 0.37 -46.70 -22.11
N ILE A 160 -0.06 -46.04 -23.19
CA ILE A 160 -1.00 -46.64 -24.16
C ILE A 160 -0.31 -47.78 -24.94
N LEU A 161 0.94 -47.57 -25.36
CA LEU A 161 1.71 -48.58 -26.10
C LEU A 161 2.03 -49.81 -25.24
N SER A 162 2.40 -49.61 -23.97
CA SER A 162 2.67 -50.71 -23.03
C SER A 162 1.41 -51.53 -22.75
N ARG A 163 0.25 -50.87 -22.59
CA ARG A 163 -1.04 -51.56 -22.44
C ARG A 163 -1.41 -52.40 -23.66
N ARG A 164 -1.19 -51.88 -24.87
CA ARG A 164 -1.45 -52.63 -26.12
C ARG A 164 -0.54 -53.84 -26.27
N ARG A 165 0.72 -53.74 -25.84
CA ARG A 165 1.67 -54.86 -25.90
C ARG A 165 1.29 -55.96 -24.91
N ASN A 166 0.87 -55.61 -23.70
CA ASN A 166 0.44 -56.57 -22.69
C ASN A 166 -0.86 -57.31 -23.08
N GLN A 167 -1.71 -56.72 -23.91
CA GLN A 167 -2.92 -57.39 -24.43
C GLN A 167 -2.64 -58.39 -25.56
N ARG A 168 -1.40 -58.42 -26.10
CA ARG A 168 -1.01 -59.33 -27.19
C ARG A 168 -0.13 -60.49 -26.71
N ALA A 169 0.29 -60.49 -25.45
CA ALA A 169 1.00 -61.60 -24.79
C ALA A 169 -0.01 -62.42 -23.99
#